data_AF-A0A6N9Z7Y0-F1
#
_entry.id   AF-A0A6N9Z7Y0-F1
#
_cell.length_a   1.000
_cell.length_b   1.000
_cell.length_c   1.000
_cell.angle_alpha   90.00
_cell.angle_beta   90.00
_cell.angle_gamma   90.00
#
_symmetry.space_group_name_H-M   'P 1'
#
loop_
_entity.id
_entity.type
_entity.pdbx_description
1 polymer ?
#
loop_
_entity_poly.entity_id
_entity_poly.type
_entity_poly.pdbx_seq_one_letter_code
_entity_poly.pdbx_strand_id
1 'polypeptide(L)'
;MDKRQDADTSTATVASGAGAPFSSKYTPMYAVLALLPMLVLTAGGAGETGVLAWTVVLMVLFAVCSPLRDGVPGRVIAFLAGAVSLCIAGTGLMTDLLSGSGDRAATSIASMTTAREVAWFAGVGGLLVVLIVVSFIRQMAREERSHLIRGLSHSVLDGVALIAASGWMFLPDYMALPDAGADNTAMIASAIVVALLFVGLSVASNWWMAEADPDEHAIRPWIGIVVLPTLLSGVLVPIAAVLASIA
;
A
#
# COMPACT_ATOMS: atom_id res chain seq x y z
N MET A 1 4.18 -54.31 26.47
CA MET A 1 2.96 -53.47 26.49
C MET A 1 3.40 -52.09 26.99
N ASP A 2 4.28 -51.44 26.23
CA ASP A 2 3.96 -50.47 25.18
C ASP A 2 3.31 -49.18 25.74
N LYS A 3 4.18 -48.22 26.08
CA LYS A 3 3.84 -46.82 26.31
C LYS A 3 4.57 -45.95 25.27
N ARG A 4 4.61 -46.39 24.00
CA ARG A 4 4.97 -45.54 22.85
C ARG A 4 3.81 -44.69 22.35
N GLN A 5 2.79 -44.44 23.18
CA GLN A 5 1.54 -43.79 22.75
C GLN A 5 1.35 -42.36 23.27
N ASP A 6 2.39 -41.77 23.86
CA ASP A 6 2.41 -40.34 24.24
C ASP A 6 3.18 -39.47 23.21
N ALA A 7 3.48 -40.02 22.04
CA ALA A 7 4.31 -39.41 21.01
C ALA A 7 3.54 -38.71 19.86
N ASP A 8 2.21 -38.78 19.82
CA ASP A 8 1.41 -38.15 18.76
C ASP A 8 0.18 -37.47 19.34
N THR A 9 -0.20 -36.32 18.77
CA THR A 9 -1.36 -35.46 19.13
C THR A 9 -1.16 -34.38 20.19
N SER A 10 0.02 -33.79 20.28
CA SER A 10 0.13 -32.36 20.63
C SER A 10 1.01 -31.64 19.61
N THR A 11 0.64 -31.77 18.33
CA THR A 11 0.90 -30.71 17.37
C THR A 11 0.06 -29.52 17.80
N ALA A 12 0.56 -28.80 18.81
CA ALA A 12 0.10 -27.47 19.15
C ALA A 12 0.06 -26.69 17.84
N THR A 13 -1.16 -26.49 17.35
CA THR A 13 -1.51 -25.63 16.24
C THR A 13 -0.63 -24.41 16.35
N VAL A 14 0.28 -24.23 15.39
CA VAL A 14 1.12 -23.03 15.30
C VAL A 14 0.14 -21.87 15.43
N ALA A 15 0.20 -21.17 16.57
CA ALA A 15 -0.59 -19.98 16.78
C ALA A 15 -0.08 -18.96 15.76
N SER A 16 -0.68 -18.97 14.58
CA SER A 16 -0.56 -17.90 13.61
C SER A 16 -1.22 -16.70 14.28
N GLY A 17 -0.44 -15.69 14.67
CA GLY A 17 -0.95 -14.51 15.39
C GLY A 17 -2.17 -13.88 14.72
N ALA A 18 -2.29 -13.98 13.39
CA ALA A 18 -3.43 -13.46 12.64
C ALA A 18 -4.50 -14.51 12.23
N GLY A 19 -4.51 -15.70 12.82
CA GLY A 19 -5.48 -16.76 12.50
C GLY A 19 -5.44 -17.23 11.03
N ALA A 20 -4.26 -17.19 10.41
CA ALA A 20 -4.08 -17.61 9.03
C ALA A 20 -4.23 -19.14 8.90
N PRO A 21 -4.84 -19.65 7.81
CA PRO A 21 -4.93 -21.08 7.54
C PRO A 21 -3.61 -21.69 7.05
N PHE A 22 -2.51 -20.93 7.07
CA PHE A 22 -1.19 -21.30 6.57
C PHE A 22 -0.10 -20.83 7.54
N SER A 23 1.08 -21.45 7.44
CA SER A 23 2.24 -21.01 8.22
C SER A 23 2.66 -19.59 7.84
N SER A 24 3.04 -18.78 8.83
CA SER A 24 3.55 -17.41 8.61
C SER A 24 4.64 -17.37 7.53
N LYS A 25 5.47 -18.41 7.37
CA LYS A 25 6.50 -18.53 6.32
C LYS A 25 5.99 -18.37 4.88
N TYR A 26 4.70 -18.62 4.63
CA TYR A 26 4.08 -18.49 3.30
C TYR A 26 3.48 -17.11 3.04
N THR A 27 3.45 -16.21 4.04
CA THR A 27 2.95 -14.83 3.87
C THR A 27 3.57 -14.08 2.68
N PRO A 28 4.89 -14.10 2.42
CA PRO A 28 5.49 -13.45 1.26
C PRO A 28 4.92 -13.95 -0.07
N MET A 29 4.60 -15.26 -0.18
CA MET A 29 4.02 -15.81 -1.40
C MET A 29 2.64 -15.20 -1.67
N TYR A 30 1.82 -15.05 -0.64
CA TYR A 30 0.52 -14.42 -0.77
C TYR A 30 0.63 -12.91 -1.03
N ALA A 31 1.63 -12.23 -0.47
CA ALA A 31 1.88 -10.82 -0.75
C ALA A 31 2.26 -10.61 -2.23
N VAL A 32 3.11 -11.48 -2.77
CA VAL A 32 3.43 -11.52 -4.21
C VAL A 32 2.15 -11.78 -5.03
N LEU A 33 1.29 -12.71 -4.59
CA LEU A 33 0.02 -12.98 -5.27
C LEU A 33 -0.90 -11.75 -5.34
N ALA A 34 -0.90 -10.89 -4.31
CA ALA A 34 -1.66 -9.63 -4.32
C ALA A 34 -1.08 -8.60 -5.30
N LEU A 35 0.22 -8.65 -5.58
CA LEU A 35 0.89 -7.80 -6.58
C LEU A 35 0.65 -8.27 -8.02
N LEU A 36 0.57 -9.58 -8.27
CA LEU A 36 0.52 -10.14 -9.63
C LEU A 36 -0.57 -9.50 -10.53
N PRO A 37 -1.82 -9.26 -10.08
CA PRO A 37 -2.82 -8.63 -10.92
C PRO A 37 -2.46 -7.21 -11.36
N MET A 38 -1.72 -6.43 -10.57
CA MET A 38 -1.25 -5.10 -11.01
C MET A 38 -0.37 -5.21 -12.26
N LEU A 39 0.56 -6.15 -12.25
CA LEU A 39 1.48 -6.37 -13.36
C LEU A 39 0.76 -6.94 -14.58
N VAL A 40 -0.13 -7.92 -14.37
CA VAL A 40 -0.90 -8.55 -15.45
C VAL A 40 -1.87 -7.57 -16.10
N LEU A 41 -2.57 -6.75 -15.32
CA LEU A 41 -3.53 -5.77 -15.85
C LEU A 41 -2.82 -4.67 -16.63
N THR A 42 -1.63 -4.25 -16.18
CA THR A 42 -0.81 -3.27 -16.89
C THR A 42 -0.27 -3.85 -18.20
N ALA A 43 0.39 -5.01 -18.16
CA ALA A 43 0.96 -5.65 -19.34
C ALA A 43 -0.08 -6.21 -20.31
N GLY A 44 -1.26 -6.60 -19.82
CA GLY A 44 -2.37 -7.18 -20.58
C GLY A 44 -3.29 -6.15 -21.24
N GLY A 45 -2.96 -4.86 -21.18
CA GLY A 45 -3.68 -3.79 -21.88
C GLY A 45 -4.92 -3.25 -21.17
N ALA A 46 -5.22 -3.67 -19.93
CA ALA A 46 -6.26 -3.04 -19.12
C ALA A 46 -5.83 -1.64 -18.61
N GLY A 47 -4.51 -1.37 -18.64
CA GLY A 47 -3.92 -0.06 -18.39
C GLY A 47 -4.34 0.52 -17.04
N GLU A 48 -4.55 1.84 -17.03
CA GLU A 48 -4.91 2.59 -15.82
C GLU A 48 -6.25 2.13 -15.21
N THR A 49 -7.23 1.74 -16.03
CA THR A 49 -8.56 1.31 -15.53
C THR A 49 -8.50 -0.02 -14.77
N GLY A 50 -7.70 -0.98 -15.25
CA GLY A 50 -7.50 -2.25 -14.56
C GLY A 50 -6.77 -2.06 -13.23
N VAL A 51 -5.70 -1.26 -13.26
CA VAL A 51 -4.90 -0.94 -12.06
C VAL A 51 -5.76 -0.21 -11.02
N LEU A 52 -6.60 0.73 -11.44
CA LEU A 52 -7.55 1.42 -10.56
C LEU A 52 -8.50 0.42 -9.88
N ALA A 53 -9.14 -0.44 -10.66
CA ALA A 53 -10.10 -1.42 -10.15
C ALA A 53 -9.44 -2.34 -9.11
N TRP A 54 -8.24 -2.86 -9.41
CA TRP A 54 -7.52 -3.72 -8.48
C TRP A 54 -7.04 -2.97 -7.23
N THR A 55 -6.59 -1.72 -7.38
CA THR A 55 -6.18 -0.87 -6.24
C THR A 55 -7.35 -0.66 -5.27
N VAL A 56 -8.54 -0.35 -5.80
CA VAL A 56 -9.76 -0.21 -4.99
C VAL A 56 -10.10 -1.53 -4.28
N VAL A 57 -9.97 -2.67 -4.96
CA VAL A 57 -10.19 -4.00 -4.35
C VAL A 57 -9.23 -4.21 -3.18
N LEU A 58 -7.93 -3.94 -3.34
CA LEU A 58 -6.95 -4.10 -2.26
C LEU A 58 -7.20 -3.14 -1.10
N MET A 59 -7.58 -1.88 -1.37
CA MET A 59 -7.94 -0.90 -0.35
C MET A 59 -9.16 -1.34 0.47
N VAL A 60 -10.20 -1.84 -0.19
CA VAL A 60 -11.41 -2.34 0.47
C VAL A 60 -11.11 -3.61 1.26
N LEU A 61 -10.34 -4.55 0.69
CA LEU A 61 -9.90 -5.76 1.41
C LEU A 61 -9.12 -5.41 2.66
N PHE A 62 -8.16 -4.48 2.56
CA PHE A 62 -7.37 -4.04 3.70
C PHE A 62 -8.23 -3.33 4.75
N ALA A 63 -9.17 -2.46 4.35
CA ALA A 63 -10.08 -1.84 5.30
C ALA A 63 -10.94 -2.90 6.03
N VAL A 64 -11.59 -3.80 5.30
CA VAL A 64 -12.48 -4.81 5.89
C VAL A 64 -11.71 -5.80 6.77
N CYS A 65 -10.56 -6.26 6.31
CA CYS A 65 -9.73 -7.26 6.97
C CYS A 65 -8.54 -6.67 7.74
N SER A 66 -8.59 -5.38 8.10
CA SER A 66 -7.43 -4.72 8.74
C SER A 66 -7.07 -5.47 10.03
N PRO A 67 -5.80 -5.89 10.18
CA PRO A 67 -5.32 -6.53 11.39
C PRO A 67 -5.08 -5.52 12.51
N LEU A 68 -5.13 -4.21 12.20
CA LEU A 68 -4.72 -3.15 13.11
C LEU A 68 -5.88 -2.72 14.01
N ARG A 69 -5.63 -2.66 15.32
CA ARG A 69 -6.62 -2.30 16.34
C ARG A 69 -6.79 -0.78 16.42
N ASP A 70 -7.38 -0.19 15.38
CA ASP A 70 -7.62 1.26 15.33
C ASP A 70 -9.10 1.66 15.46
N GLY A 71 -9.98 0.67 15.49
CA GLY A 71 -11.44 0.83 15.56
C GLY A 71 -12.05 1.41 14.28
N VAL A 72 -13.39 1.35 14.20
CA VAL A 72 -14.15 1.79 13.01
C VAL A 72 -13.84 3.23 12.58
N PRO A 73 -13.79 4.24 13.48
CA PRO A 73 -13.57 5.63 13.06
C PRO A 73 -12.20 5.84 12.40
N GLY A 74 -11.17 5.16 12.89
CA GLY A 74 -9.80 5.28 12.38
C GLY A 74 -9.66 4.71 10.99
N ARG A 75 -10.25 3.52 10.80
CA ARG A 75 -10.37 2.90 9.48
C ARG A 75 -11.11 3.77 8.47
N VAL A 76 -12.20 4.43 8.87
CA VAL A 76 -12.94 5.34 7.98
C VAL A 76 -12.06 6.53 7.56
N ILE A 77 -11.34 7.15 8.51
CA ILE A 77 -10.42 8.25 8.21
C ILE A 77 -9.32 7.79 7.26
N ALA A 78 -8.70 6.64 7.53
CA ALA A 78 -7.67 6.05 6.70
C ALA A 78 -8.17 5.77 5.26
N PHE A 79 -9.37 5.19 5.14
CA PHE A 79 -9.98 4.90 3.83
C PHE A 79 -10.34 6.16 3.06
N LEU A 80 -10.90 7.18 3.72
CA LEU A 80 -11.17 8.47 3.09
C LEU A 80 -9.88 9.15 2.62
N ALA A 81 -8.82 9.12 3.43
CA ALA A 81 -7.52 9.64 3.02
C ALA A 81 -7.00 8.88 1.79
N GLY A 82 -7.00 7.54 1.82
CA GLY A 82 -6.63 6.74 0.65
C GLY A 82 -7.44 7.06 -0.60
N ALA A 83 -8.76 7.23 -0.47
CA ALA A 83 -9.64 7.59 -1.58
C ALA A 83 -9.31 8.98 -2.16
N VAL A 84 -9.03 9.97 -1.30
CA VAL A 84 -8.58 11.29 -1.74
C VAL A 84 -7.24 11.18 -2.48
N SER A 85 -6.29 10.41 -1.95
CA SER A 85 -5.00 10.15 -2.60
C SER A 85 -5.16 9.49 -3.97
N LEU A 86 -6.11 8.56 -4.10
CA LEU A 86 -6.45 7.90 -5.35
C LEU A 86 -7.07 8.87 -6.37
N CYS A 87 -7.95 9.76 -5.93
CA CYS A 87 -8.47 10.83 -6.78
C CYS A 87 -7.36 11.76 -7.27
N ILE A 88 -6.42 12.13 -6.39
CA ILE A 88 -5.27 12.98 -6.76
C ILE A 88 -4.42 12.28 -7.83
N ALA A 89 -4.15 10.97 -7.68
CA ALA A 89 -3.37 10.19 -8.64
C ALA A 89 -4.08 10.08 -10.01
N GLY A 90 -5.38 9.75 -10.01
CA GLY A 90 -6.11 9.40 -11.24
C GLY A 90 -6.67 10.57 -12.05
N THR A 91 -6.77 11.79 -11.49
CA THR A 91 -7.44 12.92 -12.17
C THR A 91 -6.54 14.07 -12.57
N GLY A 92 -5.29 14.12 -12.07
CA GLY A 92 -4.42 15.28 -12.26
C GLY A 92 -4.91 16.54 -11.52
N LEU A 93 -5.90 16.42 -10.61
CA LEU A 93 -6.48 17.54 -9.85
C LEU A 93 -5.41 18.37 -9.14
N MET A 94 -4.41 17.72 -8.53
CA MET A 94 -3.34 18.44 -7.85
C MET A 94 -2.37 19.11 -8.84
N THR A 95 -2.16 18.51 -10.02
CA THR A 95 -1.35 19.12 -11.09
C THR A 95 -2.01 20.41 -11.56
N ASP A 96 -3.33 20.41 -11.80
CA ASP A 96 -4.06 21.60 -12.21
C ASP A 96 -4.08 22.69 -11.12
N LEU A 97 -4.22 22.29 -9.85
CA LEU A 97 -4.15 23.21 -8.71
C LEU A 97 -2.76 23.86 -8.55
N LEU A 98 -1.68 23.11 -8.76
CA LEU A 98 -0.31 23.59 -8.57
C LEU A 98 0.23 24.38 -9.76
N SER A 99 -0.09 23.98 -10.99
CA SER A 99 0.40 24.64 -12.20
C SER A 99 -0.41 25.88 -12.57
N GLY A 100 -1.61 26.06 -11.99
CA GLY A 100 -2.58 27.05 -12.46
C GLY A 100 -3.13 26.65 -13.83
N SER A 101 -4.40 26.95 -14.10
CA SER A 101 -5.13 26.49 -15.29
C SER A 101 -4.64 27.05 -16.65
N GLY A 102 -3.41 27.58 -16.75
CA GLY A 102 -3.00 28.50 -17.80
C GLY A 102 -1.78 28.13 -18.66
N ASP A 103 -0.93 27.16 -18.29
CA ASP A 103 0.36 26.99 -18.98
C ASP A 103 0.70 25.54 -19.37
N ARG A 104 -0.16 24.92 -20.20
CA ARG A 104 0.03 23.56 -20.74
C ARG A 104 0.65 23.54 -22.15
N ALA A 105 1.12 24.68 -22.64
CA ALA A 105 1.63 24.79 -23.99
C ALA A 105 3.15 24.54 -24.03
N ALA A 106 3.55 23.45 -24.71
CA ALA A 106 4.92 23.03 -25.04
C ALA A 106 5.68 22.13 -24.04
N THR A 107 4.99 21.23 -23.32
CA THR A 107 5.61 20.18 -22.50
C THR A 107 5.60 18.81 -23.21
N SER A 108 6.72 18.07 -23.15
CA SER A 108 6.82 16.70 -23.68
C SER A 108 5.99 15.72 -22.84
N ILE A 109 5.61 14.56 -23.39
CA ILE A 109 4.85 13.52 -22.68
C ILE A 109 5.54 13.15 -21.35
N ALA A 110 6.86 12.97 -21.37
CA ALA A 110 7.66 12.70 -20.17
C ALA A 110 7.54 13.82 -19.12
N SER A 111 7.57 15.09 -19.53
CA SER A 111 7.39 16.19 -18.57
C SER A 111 5.96 16.27 -17.99
N MET A 112 4.96 15.78 -18.73
CA MET A 112 3.57 15.72 -18.25
C MET A 112 3.36 14.58 -17.25
N THR A 113 3.98 13.41 -17.46
CA THR A 113 3.94 12.29 -16.50
C THR A 113 4.66 12.67 -15.21
N THR A 114 5.87 13.23 -15.31
CA THR A 114 6.63 13.74 -14.15
C THR A 114 5.86 14.79 -13.35
N ALA A 115 5.14 15.70 -14.02
CA ALA A 115 4.32 16.71 -13.35
C ALA A 115 3.16 16.08 -12.54
N ARG A 116 2.57 14.98 -13.03
CA ARG A 116 1.51 14.25 -12.33
C ARG A 116 2.04 13.58 -11.07
N GLU A 117 3.20 12.92 -11.17
CA GLU A 117 3.85 12.23 -10.05
C GLU A 117 4.29 13.22 -8.96
N VAL A 118 4.92 14.34 -9.34
CA VAL A 118 5.35 15.40 -8.41
C VAL A 118 4.15 16.05 -7.70
N ALA A 119 3.07 16.32 -8.43
CA ALA A 119 1.85 16.85 -7.83
C ALA A 119 1.22 15.86 -6.84
N TRP A 120 1.25 14.56 -7.16
CA TRP A 120 0.79 13.54 -6.23
C TRP A 120 1.63 13.49 -4.96
N PHE A 121 2.96 13.59 -5.04
CA PHE A 121 3.82 13.68 -3.84
C PHE A 121 3.46 14.86 -2.94
N ALA A 122 3.18 16.03 -3.53
CA ALA A 122 2.71 17.19 -2.77
C ALA A 122 1.36 16.92 -2.08
N GLY A 123 0.43 16.28 -2.81
CA GLY A 123 -0.87 15.85 -2.28
C GLY A 123 -0.75 14.86 -1.13
N VAL A 124 0.07 13.80 -1.29
CA VAL A 124 0.38 12.82 -0.26
C VAL A 124 1.03 13.50 0.95
N GLY A 125 1.98 14.40 0.75
CA GLY A 125 2.62 15.14 1.84
C GLY A 125 1.62 15.92 2.68
N GLY A 126 0.75 16.70 2.04
CA GLY A 126 -0.32 17.43 2.73
C GLY A 126 -1.31 16.49 3.43
N LEU A 127 -1.69 15.40 2.78
CA LEU A 127 -2.63 14.42 3.30
C LEU A 127 -2.06 13.67 4.52
N LEU A 128 -0.76 13.36 4.54
CA LEU A 128 -0.09 12.75 5.68
C LEU A 128 -0.08 13.69 6.89
N VAL A 129 0.15 14.99 6.68
CA VAL A 129 0.02 15.99 7.74
C VAL A 129 -1.40 16.00 8.31
N VAL A 130 -2.41 16.03 7.44
CA VAL A 130 -3.83 15.98 7.84
C VAL A 130 -4.15 14.68 8.60
N LEU A 131 -3.69 13.53 8.09
CA LEU A 131 -3.89 12.22 8.73
C LEU A 131 -3.32 12.21 10.15
N ILE A 132 -2.09 12.71 10.32
CA ILE A 132 -1.43 12.78 11.64
C ILE A 132 -2.24 13.69 12.57
N VAL A 133 -2.59 14.91 12.14
CA VAL A 133 -3.35 15.87 12.95
C VAL A 133 -4.70 15.30 13.37
N VAL A 134 -5.46 14.74 12.43
CA VAL A 134 -6.79 14.15 12.70
C VAL A 134 -6.66 12.94 13.64
N SER A 135 -5.64 12.09 13.45
CA SER A 135 -5.36 10.96 14.34
C SER A 135 -5.06 11.42 15.78
N PHE A 136 -4.28 12.48 15.95
CA PHE A 136 -4.00 13.08 17.25
C PHE A 136 -5.24 13.68 17.90
N ILE A 137 -6.03 14.48 17.16
CA ILE A 137 -7.27 15.09 17.69
C ILE A 137 -8.22 14.00 18.19
N ARG A 138 -8.42 12.94 17.40
CA ARG A 138 -9.28 11.81 17.78
C ARG A 138 -8.82 11.16 19.07
N GLN A 139 -7.51 10.99 19.24
CA GLN A 139 -6.96 10.41 20.46
C GLN A 139 -7.10 11.33 21.67
N MET A 140 -6.97 12.64 21.47
CA MET A 140 -7.14 13.64 22.53
C MET A 140 -8.60 13.79 22.98
N ALA A 141 -9.56 13.46 22.11
CA ALA A 141 -10.99 13.46 22.39
C ALA A 141 -11.51 12.23 23.15
N ARG A 142 -10.67 11.22 23.42
CA ARG A 142 -11.06 10.04 24.22
C ARG A 142 -11.04 10.34 25.71
N GLU A 143 -12.06 9.86 26.42
CA GLU A 143 -12.26 10.07 27.86
C GLU A 143 -11.26 9.27 28.72
N GLU A 144 -10.92 8.03 28.34
CA GLU A 144 -9.85 7.23 28.95
C GLU A 144 -8.60 7.19 28.07
N ARG A 145 -7.46 7.64 28.62
CA ARG A 145 -6.18 7.82 27.90
C ARG A 145 -5.19 6.66 28.07
N SER A 146 -5.65 5.44 28.23
CA SER A 146 -4.75 4.27 28.22
C SER A 146 -4.35 3.92 26.78
N HIS A 147 -3.08 3.54 26.55
CA HIS A 147 -2.56 3.03 25.27
C HIS A 147 -2.52 3.99 24.06
N LEU A 148 -2.40 5.31 24.30
CA LEU A 148 -2.32 6.36 23.28
C LEU A 148 -1.35 6.03 22.12
N ILE A 149 -0.10 5.68 22.44
CA ILE A 149 0.96 5.46 21.44
C ILE A 149 0.65 4.28 20.52
N ARG A 150 0.06 3.19 21.05
CA ARG A 150 -0.27 2.00 20.26
C ARG A 150 -1.43 2.27 19.30
N GLY A 151 -2.44 3.02 19.74
CA GLY A 151 -3.55 3.45 18.89
C GLY A 151 -3.09 4.37 17.75
N LEU A 152 -2.19 5.31 18.02
CA LEU A 152 -1.65 6.20 16.99
C LEU A 152 -0.94 5.43 15.88
N SER A 153 -0.05 4.51 16.24
CA SER A 153 0.71 3.73 15.27
C SER A 153 -0.19 2.92 14.34
N HIS A 154 -1.25 2.31 14.87
CA HIS A 154 -2.22 1.57 14.07
C HIS A 154 -2.98 2.48 13.10
N SER A 155 -3.46 3.63 13.60
CA SER A 155 -4.18 4.62 12.80
C SER A 155 -3.37 5.21 11.65
N VAL A 156 -2.14 5.59 11.97
CA VAL A 156 -1.25 6.19 10.98
C VAL A 156 -0.81 5.14 9.98
N LEU A 157 -0.52 3.91 10.41
CA LEU A 157 -0.14 2.83 9.48
C LEU A 157 -1.28 2.45 8.54
N ASP A 158 -2.53 2.34 9.02
CA ASP A 158 -3.70 2.11 8.17
C ASP A 158 -3.83 3.22 7.11
N GLY A 159 -3.72 4.48 7.52
CA GLY A 159 -3.82 5.62 6.61
C GLY A 159 -2.66 5.68 5.62
N VAL A 160 -1.42 5.49 6.07
CA VAL A 160 -0.23 5.47 5.20
C VAL A 160 -0.34 4.37 4.16
N ALA A 161 -0.77 3.16 4.54
CA ALA A 161 -0.95 2.06 3.61
C ALA A 161 -1.98 2.41 2.52
N LEU A 162 -3.15 2.93 2.91
CA LEU A 162 -4.22 3.28 1.97
C LEU A 162 -3.87 4.48 1.09
N ILE A 163 -3.09 5.45 1.59
CA ILE A 163 -2.57 6.56 0.80
C ILE A 163 -1.54 6.07 -0.22
N ALA A 164 -0.54 5.31 0.24
CA ALA A 164 0.54 4.78 -0.60
C ALA A 164 0.03 3.87 -1.72
N ALA A 165 -1.08 3.16 -1.49
CA ALA A 165 -1.72 2.28 -2.48
C ALA A 165 -2.05 2.99 -3.80
N SER A 166 -2.43 4.27 -3.74
CA SER A 166 -2.74 5.05 -4.95
C SER A 166 -1.53 5.26 -5.87
N GLY A 167 -0.29 5.08 -5.38
CA GLY A 167 0.91 5.19 -6.20
C GLY A 167 1.01 4.10 -7.27
N TRP A 168 0.27 2.99 -7.15
CA TRP A 168 0.19 1.98 -8.22
C TRP A 168 -0.41 2.52 -9.51
N MET A 169 -1.20 3.59 -9.46
CA MET A 169 -1.79 4.23 -10.64
C MET A 169 -0.75 4.73 -11.65
N PHE A 170 0.49 4.95 -11.22
CA PHE A 170 1.60 5.38 -12.09
C PHE A 170 2.32 4.23 -12.79
N LEU A 171 1.94 2.97 -12.50
CA LEU A 171 2.59 1.80 -13.08
C LEU A 171 2.46 1.72 -14.61
N PRO A 172 1.29 2.01 -15.23
CA PRO A 172 1.18 2.06 -16.69
C PRO A 172 2.09 3.13 -17.31
N ASP A 173 2.15 4.33 -16.72
CA ASP A 173 3.02 5.41 -17.20
C ASP A 173 4.49 5.01 -17.12
N TYR A 174 4.90 4.41 -16.00
CA TYR A 174 6.25 3.88 -15.81
C TYR A 174 6.62 2.85 -16.89
N MET A 175 5.71 1.92 -17.21
CA MET A 175 5.96 0.91 -18.24
C MET A 175 5.99 1.48 -19.66
N ALA A 176 5.37 2.64 -19.89
CA ALA A 176 5.35 3.33 -21.18
C ALA A 176 6.53 4.30 -21.37
N LEU A 177 7.37 4.54 -20.34
CA LEU A 177 8.53 5.44 -20.43
C LEU A 177 9.53 5.11 -21.56
N PRO A 178 9.82 3.84 -21.90
CA PRO A 178 10.69 3.51 -23.03
C PRO A 178 10.17 4.03 -24.37
N ASP A 179 8.84 3.99 -24.57
CA ASP A 179 8.20 4.48 -25.79
C ASP A 179 8.31 6.03 -25.89
N ALA A 180 8.47 6.69 -24.74
CA ALA A 180 8.74 8.13 -24.64
C ALA A 180 10.23 8.49 -24.73
N GLY A 181 11.12 7.50 -24.89
CA GLY A 181 12.56 7.70 -25.07
C GLY A 181 13.39 7.77 -23.78
N ALA A 182 12.87 7.26 -22.66
CA ALA A 182 13.62 7.18 -21.40
C ALA A 182 14.81 6.20 -21.47
N ASP A 183 15.82 6.39 -20.62
CA ASP A 183 16.97 5.47 -20.54
C ASP A 183 16.55 4.10 -20.00
N ASN A 184 16.71 3.07 -20.83
CA ASN A 184 16.46 1.68 -20.47
C ASN A 184 17.32 1.23 -19.27
N THR A 185 18.52 1.76 -19.10
CA THR A 185 19.41 1.38 -17.99
C THR A 185 18.86 1.89 -16.66
N ALA A 186 18.51 3.18 -16.59
CA ALA A 186 17.87 3.78 -15.43
C ALA A 186 16.52 3.11 -15.10
N MET A 187 15.73 2.77 -16.11
CA MET A 187 14.47 2.05 -15.91
C MET A 187 14.71 0.65 -15.33
N ILE A 188 15.61 -0.15 -15.90
CA ILE A 188 15.92 -1.49 -15.37
C ILE A 188 16.47 -1.41 -13.94
N ALA A 189 17.39 -0.47 -13.69
CA ALA A 189 17.97 -0.29 -12.36
C ALA A 189 16.89 0.08 -11.32
N SER A 190 16.01 1.03 -11.64
CA SER A 190 14.91 1.43 -10.75
C SER A 190 13.90 0.28 -10.54
N ALA A 191 13.55 -0.47 -11.59
CA ALA A 191 12.67 -1.64 -11.46
C ALA A 191 13.24 -2.71 -10.52
N ILE A 192 14.55 -2.98 -10.59
CA ILE A 192 15.24 -3.91 -9.70
C ILE A 192 15.15 -3.41 -8.24
N VAL A 193 15.37 -2.11 -8.00
CA VAL A 193 15.28 -1.53 -6.66
C VAL A 193 13.86 -1.65 -6.10
N VAL A 194 12.83 -1.32 -6.89
CA VAL A 194 11.42 -1.49 -6.50
C VAL A 194 11.12 -2.96 -6.15
N ALA A 195 11.55 -3.89 -7.00
CA ALA A 195 11.35 -5.32 -6.77
C ALA A 195 12.03 -5.80 -5.47
N LEU A 196 13.27 -5.38 -5.22
CA LEU A 196 14.01 -5.74 -3.99
C LEU A 196 13.33 -5.19 -2.74
N LEU A 197 12.87 -3.93 -2.77
CA LEU A 197 12.16 -3.32 -1.65
C LEU A 197 10.82 -4.02 -1.38
N PHE A 198 10.08 -4.37 -2.44
CA PHE A 198 8.85 -5.13 -2.31
C PHE A 198 9.09 -6.54 -1.74
N VAL A 199 10.14 -7.23 -2.19
CA VAL A 199 10.56 -8.52 -1.62
C VAL A 199 10.92 -8.35 -0.14
N GLY A 200 11.62 -7.28 0.23
CA GLY A 200 11.93 -6.94 1.62
C GLY A 200 10.66 -6.79 2.48
N LEU A 201 9.67 -6.03 2.01
CA LEU A 201 8.38 -5.88 2.69
C LEU A 201 7.61 -7.21 2.76
N SER A 202 7.65 -7.99 1.69
CA SER A 202 7.01 -9.32 1.63
C SER A 202 7.65 -10.28 2.62
N VAL A 203 8.97 -10.27 2.78
CA VAL A 203 9.65 -11.08 3.80
C VAL A 203 9.34 -10.56 5.19
N ALA A 204 9.28 -9.24 5.38
CA ALA A 204 8.92 -8.62 6.66
C ALA A 204 7.49 -9.00 7.11
N SER A 205 6.58 -9.25 6.16
CA SER A 205 5.22 -9.70 6.45
C SER A 205 5.16 -11.02 7.20
N ASN A 206 6.21 -11.86 7.16
CA ASN A 206 6.32 -13.06 8.02
C ASN A 206 6.26 -12.67 9.51
N TRP A 207 7.04 -11.66 9.90
CA TRP A 207 7.08 -11.20 11.29
C TRP A 207 5.75 -10.54 11.68
N TRP A 208 5.15 -9.77 10.77
CA TRP A 208 3.82 -9.20 11.01
C TRP A 208 2.77 -10.29 11.20
N MET A 209 2.79 -11.36 10.39
CA MET A 209 1.86 -12.48 10.48
C MET A 209 2.04 -13.29 11.77
N ALA A 210 3.29 -13.44 12.22
CA ALA A 210 3.63 -14.20 13.42
C ALA A 210 3.23 -13.44 14.70
N GLU A 211 3.50 -12.13 14.74
CA GLU A 211 3.36 -11.29 15.94
C GLU A 211 2.04 -10.48 15.97
N ALA A 212 1.18 -10.64 14.95
CA ALA A 212 -0.09 -9.95 14.93
C ALA A 212 -0.94 -10.35 16.14
N ASP A 213 -1.50 -9.35 16.82
CA ASP A 213 -2.52 -9.49 17.86
C ASP A 213 -3.78 -8.75 17.38
N PRO A 214 -4.52 -9.32 16.42
CA PRO A 214 -5.66 -8.66 15.79
C PRO A 214 -6.82 -8.50 16.79
N ASP A 215 -7.74 -7.58 16.49
CA ASP A 215 -9.01 -7.49 17.21
C ASP A 215 -9.76 -8.84 17.14
N GLU A 216 -10.41 -9.23 18.23
CA GLU A 216 -11.24 -10.44 18.30
C GLU A 216 -12.38 -10.41 17.26
N HIS A 217 -12.82 -9.21 16.88
CA HIS A 217 -13.86 -8.99 15.88
C HIS A 217 -13.32 -8.83 14.45
N ALA A 218 -12.00 -8.94 14.23
CA ALA A 218 -11.40 -8.74 12.92
C ALA A 218 -11.80 -9.86 11.95
N ILE A 219 -12.31 -9.49 10.78
CA ILE A 219 -12.69 -10.45 9.74
C ILE A 219 -11.41 -10.86 9.00
N ARG A 220 -10.89 -12.07 9.28
CA ARG A 220 -9.74 -12.67 8.58
C ARG A 220 -8.51 -11.74 8.50
N PRO A 221 -7.93 -11.33 9.65
CA PRO A 221 -6.88 -10.32 9.72
C PRO A 221 -5.60 -10.67 8.94
N TRP A 222 -5.35 -11.96 8.71
CA TRP A 222 -4.26 -12.42 7.84
C TRP A 222 -4.34 -11.84 6.41
N ILE A 223 -5.53 -11.56 5.87
CA ILE A 223 -5.68 -10.96 4.54
C ILE A 223 -5.10 -9.55 4.52
N GLY A 224 -5.39 -8.74 5.55
CA GLY A 224 -4.85 -7.39 5.63
C GLY A 224 -3.33 -7.39 5.75
N ILE A 225 -2.72 -8.33 6.49
CA ILE A 225 -1.26 -8.47 6.59
C ILE A 225 -0.63 -8.82 5.24
N VAL A 226 -1.26 -9.74 4.50
CA VAL A 226 -0.79 -10.17 3.17
C VAL A 226 -0.82 -9.03 2.16
N VAL A 227 -1.83 -8.17 2.22
CA VAL A 227 -2.02 -7.06 1.27
C VAL A 227 -1.15 -5.85 1.62
N LEU A 228 -0.73 -5.71 2.89
CA LEU A 228 0.02 -4.56 3.41
C LEU A 228 1.34 -4.28 2.64
N PRO A 229 2.21 -5.26 2.32
CA PRO A 229 3.39 -5.03 1.48
C PRO A 229 3.05 -4.37 0.13
N THR A 230 1.98 -4.85 -0.52
CA THR A 230 1.55 -4.32 -1.82
C THR A 230 1.07 -2.89 -1.69
N LEU A 231 0.26 -2.56 -0.67
CA LEU A 231 -0.19 -1.18 -0.47
C LEU A 231 0.97 -0.22 -0.21
N LEU A 232 1.89 -0.59 0.69
CA LEU A 232 3.04 0.24 1.03
C LEU A 232 4.00 0.45 -0.15
N SER A 233 4.22 -0.57 -0.98
CA SER A 233 5.13 -0.45 -2.12
C SER A 233 4.57 0.41 -3.26
N GLY A 234 3.29 0.79 -3.22
CA GLY A 234 2.70 1.67 -4.24
C GLY A 234 3.45 3.00 -4.38
N VAL A 235 4.03 3.54 -3.30
CA VAL A 235 4.85 4.78 -3.34
C VAL A 235 6.13 4.64 -4.16
N LEU A 236 6.65 3.41 -4.32
CA LEU A 236 7.92 3.17 -4.99
C LEU A 236 7.82 3.36 -6.51
N VAL A 237 6.63 3.16 -7.08
CA VAL A 237 6.38 3.28 -8.53
C VAL A 237 6.57 4.72 -9.02
N PRO A 238 5.89 5.76 -8.47
CA PRO A 238 6.12 7.13 -8.90
C PRO A 238 7.55 7.62 -8.59
N ILE A 239 8.20 7.10 -7.53
CA ILE A 239 9.62 7.40 -7.28
C ILE A 239 10.48 6.87 -8.43
N ALA A 240 10.26 5.61 -8.83
CA ALA A 240 10.98 5.01 -9.95
C ALA A 240 10.71 5.72 -11.28
N ALA A 241 9.46 6.14 -11.53
CA ALA A 241 9.10 6.91 -12.71
C ALA A 241 9.82 8.25 -12.79
N VAL A 242 9.81 9.02 -11.70
CA VAL A 242 10.55 10.29 -11.64
C VAL A 242 12.04 10.07 -11.85
N LEU A 243 12.65 9.11 -11.14
CA LEU A 243 14.08 8.82 -11.26
C LEU A 243 14.49 8.36 -12.67
N ALA A 244 13.67 7.53 -13.31
CA ALA A 244 13.94 7.07 -14.68
C ALA A 244 13.71 8.18 -15.73
N SER A 245 12.80 9.13 -15.45
CA SER A 245 12.53 10.26 -16.36
C SER A 245 13.61 11.34 -16.37
N ILE A 246 14.43 11.43 -15.32
CA ILE A 246 15.46 12.48 -15.17
C ILE A 246 16.90 11.98 -15.44
N ALA A 247 17.07 10.68 -15.70
CA ALA A 247 18.36 10.03 -15.95
C ALA A 247 18.74 10.09 -17.43
#